data_AF-A0A534VRU3-F1
#
_entry.id   AF-A0A534VRU3-F1
#
_cell.length_a   1.000
_cell.length_b   1.000
_cell.length_c   1.000
_cell.angle_alpha   90.00
_cell.angle_beta   90.00
_cell.angle_gamma   90.00
#
_symmetry.space_group_name_H-M   'P 1'
#
loop_
_entity.id
_entity.type
_entity.pdbx_description
1 polymer ?
#
loop_
_entity_poly.entity_id
_entity_poly.type
_entity_poly.pdbx_seq_one_letter_code
_entity_poly.pdbx_strand_id
1 'polypeptide(L)'
;MFPAALLSLTAACATAQHPVRRSADEPPGEREIEARARFAEPGCKPPLSAFFPGLGQMTCGRPAEGKGLAVLGAAELGTAIAMGAARGFSSAAAQLPLLAYADLLTASTMDVVLDAQRAEGLRFVPQETLPELLRAPFQPRVLARPAVWGGVAGALAASLLLSRLVDGPLDTRNLGTEPVLFGTQLHDAVGYPIAGAIGAALFAHVAVAEETAFRGVLQSGWARATDETRGWAYSSLAFGLLHAGNLPFIDARDRVKYLYAAVPFITVLGSYLGWTYRDAGYELSTPVAIHFWYDFLVEAVDFLADPKNSPLSMRLGFAF
;
A
#
# COMPACT_ATOMS: atom_id res chain seq x y z
N MET A 1 -9.80 -8.11 33.07
CA MET A 1 -10.41 -9.03 32.08
C MET A 1 -10.77 -8.20 30.85
N PHE A 2 -9.91 -8.21 29.84
CA PHE A 2 -10.10 -7.50 28.57
C PHE A 2 -10.79 -8.44 27.58
N PRO A 3 -11.85 -8.03 26.87
CA PRO A 3 -12.41 -8.83 25.79
C PRO A 3 -11.53 -8.59 24.55
N ALA A 4 -10.52 -9.44 24.38
CA ALA A 4 -9.85 -9.61 23.10
C ALA A 4 -10.59 -10.68 22.29
N ALA A 5 -10.64 -10.47 20.97
CA ALA A 5 -10.93 -11.48 19.95
C ALA A 5 -12.37 -12.05 19.91
N LEU A 6 -13.29 -11.28 19.34
CA LEU A 6 -14.41 -11.84 18.58
C LEU A 6 -14.67 -10.98 17.36
N LEU A 7 -13.82 -11.13 16.35
CA LEU A 7 -14.06 -10.61 15.02
C LEU A 7 -13.99 -11.76 14.01
N SER A 8 -15.21 -12.17 13.62
CA SER A 8 -15.59 -12.63 12.28
C SER A 8 -15.01 -13.95 11.75
N LEU A 9 -15.55 -15.07 12.26
CA LEU A 9 -15.80 -16.27 11.46
C LEU A 9 -17.13 -16.12 10.71
N THR A 10 -17.14 -15.31 9.66
CA THR A 10 -18.15 -15.43 8.60
C THR A 10 -17.40 -15.84 7.35
N ALA A 11 -17.49 -17.13 7.01
CA ALA A 11 -17.05 -17.65 5.73
C ALA A 11 -17.74 -16.83 4.65
N ALA A 12 -16.97 -15.95 4.03
CA ALA A 12 -17.44 -15.06 2.98
C ALA A 12 -17.99 -15.93 1.85
N CYS A 13 -19.31 -15.87 1.66
CA CYS A 13 -19.91 -16.17 0.37
C CYS A 13 -19.06 -15.50 -0.69
N ALA A 14 -18.76 -16.27 -1.71
CA ALA A 14 -18.02 -15.88 -2.87
C ALA A 14 -18.33 -14.45 -3.33
N THR A 15 -17.54 -13.44 -2.95
CA THR A 15 -17.63 -12.14 -3.62
C THR A 15 -17.28 -12.41 -5.07
N ALA A 16 -18.27 -12.24 -5.93
CA ALA A 16 -18.14 -12.40 -7.36
C ALA A 16 -17.00 -11.47 -7.82
N GLN A 17 -16.11 -11.99 -8.67
CA GLN A 17 -15.15 -11.13 -9.36
C GLN A 17 -15.98 -10.08 -10.11
N HIS A 18 -15.71 -8.81 -9.84
CA HIS A 18 -16.34 -7.73 -10.59
C HIS A 18 -15.55 -7.60 -11.90
N PRO A 19 -16.09 -8.07 -13.03
CA PRO A 19 -15.34 -8.11 -14.27
C PRO A 19 -14.94 -6.69 -14.68
N VAL A 20 -13.66 -6.51 -14.99
CA VAL A 20 -13.14 -5.25 -15.53
C VAL A 20 -13.41 -5.20 -17.02
N ARG A 21 -13.97 -4.09 -17.50
CA ARG A 21 -14.19 -3.87 -18.94
C ARG A 21 -12.88 -3.90 -19.72
N ARG A 22 -12.78 -4.72 -20.76
CA ARG A 22 -11.58 -4.83 -21.63
C ARG A 22 -11.79 -4.31 -23.05
N SER A 23 -13.03 -4.33 -23.52
CA SER A 23 -13.44 -3.80 -24.83
C SER A 23 -14.55 -2.76 -24.68
N ALA A 24 -14.75 -1.92 -25.71
CA ALA A 24 -15.80 -0.89 -25.67
C ALA A 24 -17.22 -1.47 -25.81
N ASP A 25 -17.34 -2.69 -26.35
CA ASP A 25 -18.62 -3.36 -26.62
C ASP A 25 -19.17 -4.12 -25.42
N GLU A 26 -18.36 -4.30 -24.37
CA GLU A 26 -18.78 -4.93 -23.12
C GLU A 26 -19.77 -4.03 -22.36
N PRO A 27 -20.89 -4.59 -21.87
CA PRO A 27 -21.89 -3.82 -21.14
C PRO A 27 -21.31 -3.24 -19.83
N PRO A 28 -21.91 -2.15 -19.29
CA PRO A 28 -21.52 -1.61 -18.01
C PRO A 28 -21.81 -2.56 -16.86
N GLY A 29 -20.79 -2.75 -16.02
CA GLY A 29 -20.93 -3.41 -14.74
C GLY A 29 -21.70 -2.53 -13.75
N GLU A 30 -22.21 -3.15 -12.67
CA GLU A 30 -22.99 -2.46 -11.64
C GLU A 30 -22.25 -1.25 -11.06
N ARG A 31 -20.96 -1.36 -10.78
CA ARG A 31 -20.16 -0.26 -10.22
C ARG A 31 -19.96 0.91 -11.17
N GLU A 32 -19.90 0.67 -12.48
CA GLU A 32 -19.86 1.74 -13.47
C GLU A 32 -21.18 2.49 -13.52
N ILE A 33 -22.30 1.78 -13.41
CA ILE A 33 -23.65 2.36 -13.37
C ILE A 33 -23.80 3.22 -12.10
N GLU A 34 -23.42 2.68 -10.95
CA GLU A 34 -23.47 3.42 -9.69
C GLU A 34 -22.54 4.65 -9.70
N ALA A 35 -21.31 4.51 -10.22
CA ALA A 35 -20.37 5.61 -10.35
C ALA A 35 -20.93 6.71 -11.26
N ARG A 36 -21.53 6.34 -12.39
CA ARG A 36 -22.18 7.29 -13.30
C ARG A 36 -23.30 8.07 -12.62
N ALA A 37 -24.12 7.40 -11.81
CA ALA A 37 -25.16 8.08 -11.04
C ALA A 37 -24.57 9.08 -10.03
N ARG A 38 -23.51 8.69 -9.29
CA ARG A 38 -22.83 9.57 -8.32
C ARG A 38 -22.19 10.81 -8.97
N PHE A 39 -21.55 10.64 -10.12
CA PHE A 39 -20.85 11.73 -10.81
C PHE A 39 -21.78 12.64 -11.63
N ALA A 40 -23.03 12.21 -11.88
CA ALA A 40 -24.04 13.07 -12.49
C ALA A 40 -24.64 14.09 -11.51
N GLU A 41 -24.46 13.89 -10.19
CA GLU A 41 -24.95 14.81 -9.17
C GLU A 41 -24.19 16.15 -9.20
N PRO A 42 -24.87 17.31 -9.29
CA PRO A 42 -24.22 18.62 -9.33
C PRO A 42 -23.31 18.93 -8.13
N GLY A 43 -23.51 18.23 -7.01
CA GLY A 43 -22.72 18.38 -5.78
C GLY A 43 -21.39 17.62 -5.75
N CYS A 44 -21.15 16.70 -6.70
CA CYS A 44 -19.90 15.94 -6.75
C CYS A 44 -18.73 16.84 -7.10
N LYS A 45 -17.71 16.88 -6.22
CA LYS A 45 -16.51 17.71 -6.37
C LYS A 45 -15.26 16.86 -6.22
N PRO A 46 -14.91 16.04 -7.24
CA PRO A 46 -13.75 15.15 -7.21
C PRO A 46 -12.42 15.82 -6.82
N PRO A 47 -12.11 17.06 -7.26
CA PRO A 47 -10.86 17.73 -6.88
C PRO A 47 -10.66 17.93 -5.38
N LEU A 48 -11.73 17.87 -4.57
CA LEU A 48 -11.61 18.00 -3.12
C LEU A 48 -10.87 16.82 -2.47
N SER A 49 -10.82 15.66 -3.14
CA SER A 49 -10.06 14.49 -2.66
C SER A 49 -8.58 14.75 -2.46
N ALA A 50 -7.97 15.65 -3.23
CA ALA A 50 -6.55 15.99 -3.14
C ALA A 50 -6.18 16.80 -1.89
N PHE A 51 -7.15 17.38 -1.18
CA PHE A 51 -6.88 18.25 -0.03
C PHE A 51 -6.93 17.53 1.31
N PHE A 52 -7.78 16.51 1.44
CA PHE A 52 -7.91 15.75 2.67
C PHE A 52 -8.61 14.40 2.42
N PRO A 53 -8.20 13.31 3.08
CA PRO A 53 -8.81 12.00 2.89
C PRO A 53 -10.33 12.04 3.10
N GLY A 54 -11.07 11.46 2.16
CA GLY A 54 -12.52 11.29 2.24
C GLY A 54 -13.37 12.46 1.75
N LEU A 55 -12.79 13.65 1.49
CA LEU A 55 -13.56 14.80 1.01
C LEU A 55 -14.23 14.53 -0.34
N GLY A 56 -13.50 13.96 -1.30
CA GLY A 56 -14.07 13.60 -2.60
C GLY A 56 -15.21 12.59 -2.47
N GLN A 57 -15.01 11.52 -1.71
CA GLN A 57 -16.03 10.50 -1.41
C GLN A 57 -17.29 11.14 -0.81
N MET A 58 -17.16 12.04 0.16
CA MET A 58 -18.32 12.71 0.77
C MET A 58 -19.10 13.55 -0.23
N THR A 59 -18.42 14.27 -1.13
CA THR A 59 -19.11 15.09 -2.13
C THR A 59 -19.74 14.28 -3.26
N CYS A 60 -19.15 13.13 -3.59
CA CYS A 60 -19.60 12.28 -4.70
C CYS A 60 -20.42 11.09 -4.19
N GLY A 61 -21.32 11.30 -3.22
CA GLY A 61 -22.34 10.30 -2.86
C GLY A 61 -21.88 9.12 -2.01
N ARG A 62 -20.67 9.13 -1.44
CA ARG A 62 -20.12 8.09 -0.53
C ARG A 62 -19.82 8.66 0.87
N PRO A 63 -20.79 9.25 1.59
CA PRO A 63 -20.52 9.99 2.82
C PRO A 63 -20.05 9.12 3.99
N ALA A 64 -20.51 7.86 4.10
CA ALA A 64 -20.08 6.97 5.17
C ALA A 64 -18.59 6.62 5.05
N GLU A 65 -18.16 6.25 3.84
CA GLU A 65 -16.75 5.96 3.56
C GLU A 65 -15.88 7.21 3.68
N GLY A 66 -16.32 8.33 3.12
CA GLY A 66 -15.60 9.60 3.22
C GLY A 66 -15.44 10.08 4.67
N LYS A 67 -16.43 9.89 5.54
CA LYS A 67 -16.29 10.16 6.98
C LYS A 67 -15.27 9.23 7.64
N GLY A 68 -15.28 7.94 7.30
CA GLY A 68 -14.30 6.98 7.82
C GLY A 68 -12.87 7.37 7.45
N LEU A 69 -12.63 7.69 6.18
CA LEU A 69 -11.34 8.18 5.69
C LEU A 69 -10.94 9.51 6.35
N ALA A 70 -11.87 10.45 6.51
CA ALA A 70 -11.58 11.73 7.15
C ALA A 70 -11.20 11.60 8.63
N VAL A 71 -11.88 10.72 9.37
CA VAL A 71 -11.56 10.43 10.78
C VAL A 71 -10.17 9.79 10.89
N LEU A 72 -9.88 8.79 10.05
CA LEU A 72 -8.56 8.16 10.02
C LEU A 72 -7.48 9.20 9.66
N GLY A 73 -7.70 10.01 8.63
CA GLY A 73 -6.75 11.06 8.23
C GLY A 73 -6.51 12.09 9.33
N ALA A 74 -7.56 12.48 10.07
CA ALA A 74 -7.41 13.39 11.20
C ALA A 74 -6.64 12.74 12.37
N ALA A 75 -6.85 11.45 12.63
CA ALA A 75 -6.13 10.71 13.66
C ALA A 75 -4.64 10.58 13.33
N GLU A 76 -4.30 10.18 12.10
CA GLU A 76 -2.90 10.05 11.65
C GLU A 76 -2.16 11.40 11.67
N LEU A 77 -2.75 12.44 11.07
CA LEU A 77 -2.17 13.78 11.05
C LEU A 77 -2.05 14.38 12.45
N GLY A 78 -3.08 14.21 13.28
CA GLY A 78 -3.07 14.67 14.67
C GLY A 78 -1.99 13.98 15.50
N THR A 79 -1.79 12.67 15.29
CA THR A 79 -0.75 11.88 15.96
C THR A 79 0.64 12.33 15.48
N ALA A 80 0.84 12.52 14.18
CA ALA A 80 2.10 13.06 13.62
C ALA A 80 2.48 14.42 14.24
N ILE A 81 1.52 15.34 14.35
CA ILE A 81 1.74 16.67 14.94
C ILE A 81 2.03 16.57 16.43
N ALA A 82 1.24 15.80 17.18
CA ALA A 82 1.42 15.64 18.63
C ALA A 82 2.78 15.01 18.95
N MET A 83 3.15 13.94 18.25
CA MET A 83 4.43 13.27 18.43
C MET A 83 5.60 14.11 17.92
N GLY A 84 5.41 14.88 16.83
CA GLY A 84 6.39 15.84 16.35
C GLY A 84 6.69 16.94 17.36
N ALA A 85 5.65 17.47 18.03
CA ALA A 85 5.81 18.43 19.11
C ALA A 85 6.48 17.84 20.36
N ALA A 86 6.19 16.58 20.69
CA ALA A 86 6.70 15.93 21.89
C ALA A 86 8.12 15.34 21.73
N ARG A 87 8.47 14.83 20.55
CA ARG A 87 9.68 14.02 20.29
C ARG A 87 10.50 14.48 19.08
N GLY A 88 10.06 15.55 18.40
CA GLY A 88 10.68 16.06 17.18
C GLY A 88 10.08 15.43 15.91
N PHE A 89 9.95 16.24 14.85
CA PHE A 89 9.38 15.82 13.56
C PHE A 89 10.25 14.85 12.77
N SER A 90 11.52 14.69 13.15
CA SER A 90 12.41 13.67 12.60
C SER A 90 12.31 12.32 13.31
N SER A 91 11.48 12.19 14.35
CA SER A 91 11.32 10.93 15.09
C SER A 91 10.38 9.99 14.35
N ALA A 92 10.63 8.67 14.46
CA ALA A 92 9.74 7.64 13.92
C ALA A 92 8.29 7.78 14.43
N ALA A 93 8.11 8.26 15.67
CA ALA A 93 6.80 8.50 16.26
C ALA A 93 5.99 9.59 15.54
N ALA A 94 6.65 10.54 14.88
CA ALA A 94 6.01 11.56 14.06
C ALA A 94 5.92 11.16 12.58
N GLN A 95 6.96 10.48 12.07
CA GLN A 95 7.08 10.14 10.65
C GLN A 95 6.15 8.99 10.24
N LEU A 96 5.97 7.95 11.06
CA LEU A 96 5.08 6.84 10.70
C LEU A 96 3.62 7.26 10.52
N PRO A 97 2.98 8.02 11.44
CA PRO A 97 1.62 8.50 11.23
C PRO A 97 1.53 9.49 10.05
N LEU A 98 2.59 10.28 9.80
CA LEU A 98 2.60 11.18 8.65
C LEU A 98 2.65 10.42 7.32
N LEU A 99 3.42 9.32 7.25
CA LEU A 99 3.45 8.42 6.11
C LEU A 99 2.07 7.77 5.92
N ALA A 100 1.50 7.19 6.98
CA ALA A 100 0.16 6.60 6.95
C ALA A 100 -0.92 7.61 6.48
N TYR A 101 -0.81 8.88 6.88
CA TYR A 101 -1.67 9.96 6.39
C TYR A 101 -1.48 10.21 4.88
N ALA A 102 -0.24 10.29 4.41
CA ALA A 102 0.08 10.51 3.00
C ALA A 102 -0.43 9.37 2.11
N ASP A 103 -0.29 8.13 2.56
CA ASP A 103 -0.81 6.94 1.89
C ASP A 103 -2.34 6.97 1.85
N LEU A 104 -2.98 7.29 2.98
CA LEU A 104 -4.43 7.39 3.06
C LEU A 104 -4.99 8.49 2.13
N LEU A 105 -4.32 9.64 2.05
CA LEU A 105 -4.67 10.71 1.13
C LEU A 105 -4.52 10.26 -0.33
N THR A 106 -3.43 9.56 -0.63
CA THR A 106 -3.18 9.00 -1.97
C THR A 106 -4.25 7.99 -2.34
N ALA A 107 -4.50 6.98 -1.51
CA ALA A 107 -5.53 5.97 -1.72
C ALA A 107 -6.92 6.60 -1.88
N SER A 108 -7.28 7.57 -1.04
CA SER A 108 -8.56 8.29 -1.13
C SER A 108 -8.69 9.09 -2.42
N THR A 109 -7.61 9.74 -2.87
CA THR A 109 -7.59 10.49 -4.13
C THR A 109 -7.70 9.55 -5.33
N MET A 110 -6.91 8.49 -5.36
CA MET A 110 -6.91 7.53 -6.46
C MET A 110 -8.23 6.77 -6.54
N ASP A 111 -8.87 6.42 -5.43
CA ASP A 111 -10.21 5.83 -5.44
C ASP A 111 -11.26 6.75 -6.11
N VAL A 112 -11.22 8.06 -5.86
CA VAL A 112 -12.13 9.02 -6.53
C VAL A 112 -11.79 9.16 -8.02
N VAL A 113 -10.50 9.16 -8.38
CA VAL A 113 -10.07 9.16 -9.78
C VAL A 113 -10.57 7.89 -10.49
N LEU A 114 -10.43 6.73 -9.86
CA LEU A 114 -10.92 5.45 -10.39
C LEU A 114 -12.44 5.46 -10.52
N ASP A 115 -13.17 6.01 -9.54
CA ASP A 115 -14.62 6.12 -9.60
C ASP A 115 -15.08 7.03 -10.75
N ALA A 116 -14.35 8.12 -11.02
CA ALA A 116 -14.59 8.96 -12.19
C ALA A 116 -14.36 8.18 -13.50
N GLN A 117 -13.27 7.41 -13.58
CA GLN A 117 -12.99 6.57 -14.74
C GLN A 117 -14.03 5.44 -14.94
N ARG A 118 -14.61 4.91 -13.85
CA ARG A 118 -15.76 3.98 -13.92
C ARG A 118 -17.01 4.67 -14.44
N ALA A 119 -17.30 5.89 -14.01
CA ALA A 119 -18.45 6.67 -14.47
C ALA A 119 -18.39 6.92 -16.00
N GLU A 120 -17.18 7.23 -16.49
CA GLU A 120 -16.86 7.37 -17.92
C GLU A 120 -16.87 6.04 -18.69
N GLY A 121 -16.84 4.91 -18.00
CA GLY A 121 -16.82 3.59 -18.60
C GLY A 121 -15.51 3.26 -19.31
N LEU A 122 -14.39 3.78 -18.80
CA LEU A 122 -13.08 3.52 -19.40
C LEU A 122 -12.69 2.04 -19.23
N ARG A 123 -11.94 1.51 -20.21
CA ARG A 123 -11.41 0.15 -20.19
C ARG A 123 -10.30 0.02 -19.13
N PHE A 124 -10.09 -1.20 -18.62
CA PHE A 124 -9.04 -1.52 -17.66
C PHE A 124 -9.15 -0.83 -16.29
N VAL A 125 -10.33 -0.30 -15.94
CA VAL A 125 -10.53 0.35 -14.64
C VAL A 125 -10.86 -0.70 -13.57
N PRO A 126 -10.07 -0.81 -12.49
CA PRO A 126 -10.32 -1.74 -11.40
C PRO A 126 -11.74 -1.73 -10.85
N GLN A 127 -12.20 -2.94 -10.53
CA GLN A 127 -13.39 -3.28 -9.78
C GLN A 127 -13.51 -2.59 -8.42
N GLU A 128 -12.47 -2.83 -7.64
CA GLU A 128 -12.51 -2.96 -6.19
C GLU A 128 -12.68 -1.62 -5.46
N THR A 129 -13.33 -1.67 -4.29
CA THR A 129 -13.45 -0.55 -3.35
C THR A 129 -12.28 -0.57 -2.37
N LEU A 130 -11.97 0.56 -1.74
CA LEU A 130 -10.91 0.62 -0.73
C LEU A 130 -11.09 -0.43 0.40
N PRO A 131 -12.30 -0.66 0.97
CA PRO A 131 -12.48 -1.70 1.97
C PRO A 131 -12.26 -3.13 1.45
N GLU A 132 -12.44 -3.39 0.16
CA GLU A 132 -12.13 -4.70 -0.43
C GLU A 132 -10.63 -4.88 -0.60
N LEU A 133 -9.93 -3.82 -1.04
CA LEU A 133 -8.48 -3.82 -1.18
C LEU A 133 -7.77 -3.99 0.17
N LEU A 134 -8.22 -3.30 1.22
CA LEU A 134 -7.69 -3.47 2.57
C LEU A 134 -7.85 -4.90 3.12
N ARG A 135 -8.86 -5.63 2.65
CA ARG A 135 -9.09 -7.03 3.04
C ARG A 135 -8.37 -8.02 2.13
N ALA A 136 -7.98 -7.62 0.92
CA ALA A 136 -7.42 -8.50 -0.10
C ALA A 136 -6.24 -9.35 0.41
N PRO A 137 -5.29 -8.83 1.23
CA PRO A 137 -4.19 -9.64 1.75
C PRO A 137 -4.62 -10.78 2.67
N PHE A 138 -5.85 -10.76 3.18
CA PHE A 138 -6.38 -11.78 4.10
C PHE A 138 -7.47 -12.64 3.47
N GLN A 139 -7.83 -12.38 2.21
CA GLN A 139 -8.87 -13.12 1.53
C GLN A 139 -8.33 -14.48 1.05
N PRO A 140 -8.93 -15.61 1.45
CA PRO A 140 -8.47 -16.94 1.05
C PRO A 140 -8.40 -17.14 -0.46
N ARG A 141 -9.30 -16.50 -1.21
CA ARG A 141 -9.35 -16.55 -2.67
C ARG A 141 -8.16 -15.89 -3.35
N VAL A 142 -7.73 -14.75 -2.80
CA VAL A 142 -6.56 -14.04 -3.29
C VAL A 142 -5.31 -14.84 -2.93
N LEU A 143 -5.21 -15.28 -1.67
CA LEU A 143 -4.09 -16.08 -1.17
C LEU A 143 -3.97 -17.46 -1.81
N ALA A 144 -5.05 -18.01 -2.38
CA ALA A 144 -5.00 -19.27 -3.13
C ALA A 144 -4.33 -19.14 -4.50
N ARG A 145 -4.10 -17.92 -5.01
CA ARG A 145 -3.44 -17.70 -6.30
C ARG A 145 -1.94 -18.00 -6.17
N PRO A 146 -1.38 -18.94 -6.96
CA PRO A 146 0.05 -19.27 -6.87
C PRO A 146 0.98 -18.08 -7.08
N ALA A 147 0.57 -17.13 -7.93
CA ALA A 147 1.32 -15.90 -8.18
C ALA A 147 1.50 -15.04 -6.91
N VAL A 148 0.61 -15.14 -5.92
CA VAL A 148 0.75 -14.39 -4.66
C VAL A 148 1.95 -14.91 -3.88
N TRP A 149 1.96 -16.19 -3.52
CA TRP A 149 3.05 -16.76 -2.73
C TRP A 149 4.36 -16.93 -3.51
N GLY A 150 4.28 -17.21 -4.81
CA GLY A 150 5.46 -17.21 -5.68
C GLY A 150 6.11 -15.83 -5.73
N GLY A 151 5.29 -14.77 -5.80
CA GLY A 151 5.72 -13.38 -5.75
C GLY A 151 6.33 -12.99 -4.41
N VAL A 152 5.59 -13.23 -3.32
CA VAL A 152 6.03 -12.90 -1.96
C VAL A 152 7.33 -13.62 -1.60
N ALA A 153 7.39 -14.95 -1.79
CA ALA A 153 8.59 -15.72 -1.46
C ALA A 153 9.77 -15.37 -2.38
N GLY A 154 9.52 -15.17 -3.68
CA GLY A 154 10.54 -14.80 -4.64
C GLY A 154 11.12 -13.42 -4.36
N ALA A 155 10.26 -12.43 -4.11
CA ALA A 155 10.67 -11.07 -3.77
C ALA A 155 11.42 -11.04 -2.44
N LEU A 156 10.90 -11.68 -1.39
CA LEU A 156 11.59 -11.75 -0.09
C LEU A 156 12.98 -12.40 -0.22
N ALA A 157 13.09 -13.54 -0.90
CA ALA A 157 14.38 -14.20 -1.11
C ALA A 157 15.36 -13.33 -1.91
N ALA A 158 14.86 -12.63 -2.94
CA ALA A 158 15.66 -11.71 -3.74
C ALA A 158 16.13 -10.49 -2.95
N SER A 159 15.27 -9.90 -2.10
CA SER A 159 15.63 -8.79 -1.21
C SER A 159 16.71 -9.22 -0.23
N LEU A 160 16.51 -10.35 0.47
CA LEU A 160 17.50 -10.85 1.42
C LEU A 160 18.86 -11.16 0.76
N LEU A 161 18.84 -11.72 -0.46
CA LEU A 161 20.05 -11.94 -1.23
C LEU A 161 20.71 -10.63 -1.65
N LEU A 162 19.94 -9.65 -2.12
CA LEU A 162 20.45 -8.35 -2.54
C LEU A 162 21.06 -7.61 -1.35
N SER A 163 20.36 -7.52 -0.22
CA SER A 163 20.87 -6.93 1.02
C SER A 163 22.15 -7.64 1.46
N ARG A 164 22.22 -8.98 1.34
CA ARG A 164 23.43 -9.76 1.64
C ARG A 164 24.62 -9.42 0.74
N LEU A 165 24.37 -9.15 -0.55
CA LEU A 165 25.40 -8.83 -1.54
C LEU A 165 25.88 -7.38 -1.44
N VAL A 166 24.98 -6.45 -1.10
CA VAL A 166 25.23 -5.01 -1.10
C VAL A 166 25.71 -4.50 0.27
N ASP A 167 25.10 -4.97 1.36
CA ASP A 167 25.35 -4.48 2.72
C ASP A 167 26.03 -5.50 3.63
N GLY A 168 26.06 -6.77 3.21
CA GLY A 168 26.66 -7.85 3.99
C GLY A 168 25.64 -8.61 4.83
N PRO A 169 26.09 -9.47 5.75
CA PRO A 169 25.16 -10.29 6.54
C PRO A 169 24.23 -9.41 7.40
N LEU A 170 22.99 -9.86 7.55
CA LEU A 170 22.04 -9.25 8.50
C LEU A 170 22.65 -9.21 9.91
N ASP A 171 22.53 -8.07 10.57
CA ASP A 171 22.99 -7.91 11.94
C ASP A 171 21.98 -8.54 12.90
N THR A 172 22.30 -9.71 13.44
CA THR A 172 21.44 -10.44 14.37
C THR A 172 21.88 -10.31 15.83
N ARG A 173 22.73 -9.32 16.17
CA ARG A 173 23.27 -9.16 17.54
C ARG A 173 22.20 -8.89 18.59
N ASN A 174 21.06 -8.35 18.18
CA ASN A 174 19.93 -8.02 19.06
C ASN A 174 18.75 -9.01 18.93
N LEU A 175 18.91 -10.09 18.18
CA LEU A 175 17.88 -11.11 18.01
C LEU A 175 17.43 -11.67 19.37
N GLY A 176 16.12 -11.69 19.60
CA GLY A 176 15.51 -12.20 20.83
C GLY A 176 15.65 -11.25 22.04
N THR A 177 16.14 -10.03 21.84
CA THR A 177 16.13 -9.01 22.89
C THR A 177 14.79 -8.27 22.94
N GLU A 178 14.55 -7.58 24.05
CA GLU A 178 13.36 -6.74 24.21
C GLU A 178 13.33 -5.62 23.16
N PRO A 179 12.21 -5.47 22.43
CA PRO A 179 12.07 -4.47 21.40
C PRO A 179 11.98 -3.05 21.97
N VAL A 180 12.48 -2.10 21.18
CA VAL A 180 12.31 -0.68 21.42
C VAL A 180 11.32 -0.15 20.39
N LEU A 181 10.19 0.38 20.83
CA LEU A 181 9.23 1.05 19.96
C LEU A 181 9.13 2.51 20.34
N PHE A 182 9.34 3.38 19.36
CA PHE A 182 9.31 4.84 19.57
C PHE A 182 10.25 5.33 20.68
N GLY A 183 11.34 4.62 20.97
CA GLY A 183 12.26 4.96 22.07
C GLY A 183 11.83 4.45 23.44
N THR A 184 10.84 3.58 23.51
CA THR A 184 10.42 2.91 24.75
C THR A 184 10.71 1.42 24.63
N GLN A 185 11.51 0.90 25.56
CA GLN A 185 11.73 -0.54 25.68
C GLN A 185 10.45 -1.20 26.19
N LEU A 186 10.00 -2.25 25.49
CA LEU A 186 8.81 -3.00 25.82
C LEU A 186 9.18 -4.45 26.08
N HIS A 187 8.43 -5.09 26.99
CA HIS A 187 8.51 -6.53 27.19
C HIS A 187 8.19 -7.24 25.86
N ASP A 188 8.92 -8.30 25.53
CA ASP A 188 8.83 -9.04 24.26
C ASP A 188 7.39 -9.46 23.89
N ALA A 189 6.64 -10.04 24.83
CA ALA A 189 5.27 -10.51 24.70
C ALA A 189 4.26 -9.40 24.34
N VAL A 190 4.66 -8.12 24.50
CA VAL A 190 3.83 -6.95 24.16
C VAL A 190 4.42 -6.21 22.97
N GLY A 191 5.73 -6.00 22.96
CA GLY A 191 6.40 -5.19 21.94
C GLY A 191 6.36 -5.80 20.54
N TYR A 192 6.63 -7.10 20.39
CA TYR A 192 6.57 -7.75 19.07
C TYR A 192 5.15 -7.76 18.47
N PRO A 193 4.09 -8.12 19.23
CA PRO A 193 2.72 -8.00 18.71
C PRO A 193 2.32 -6.57 18.33
N ILE A 194 2.73 -5.56 19.10
CA ILE A 194 2.47 -4.16 18.77
C ILE A 194 3.22 -3.75 17.49
N ALA A 195 4.49 -4.12 17.35
CA ALA A 195 5.28 -3.85 16.15
C ALA A 195 4.63 -4.47 14.91
N GLY A 196 4.21 -5.74 15.01
CA GLY A 196 3.49 -6.43 13.94
C GLY A 196 2.15 -5.77 13.61
N ALA A 197 1.40 -5.29 14.60
CA ALA A 197 0.14 -4.58 14.37
C ALA A 197 0.36 -3.23 13.66
N ILE A 198 1.40 -2.48 14.07
CA ILE A 198 1.79 -1.22 13.41
C ILE A 198 2.23 -1.47 11.97
N GLY A 199 3.11 -2.45 11.75
CA GLY A 199 3.55 -2.83 10.42
C GLY A 199 2.39 -3.26 9.52
N ALA A 200 1.50 -4.12 10.01
CA ALA A 200 0.32 -4.54 9.25
C ALA A 200 -0.62 -3.36 8.91
N ALA A 201 -0.84 -2.42 9.83
CA ALA A 201 -1.66 -1.24 9.53
C ALA A 201 -0.99 -0.34 8.48
N LEU A 202 0.31 -0.07 8.65
CA LEU A 202 1.10 0.77 7.74
C LEU A 202 1.13 0.18 6.33
N PHE A 203 1.58 -1.06 6.19
CA PHE A 203 1.75 -1.67 4.86
C PHE A 203 0.42 -1.97 4.17
N ALA A 204 -0.69 -2.07 4.90
CA ALA A 204 -2.01 -2.09 4.28
C ALA A 204 -2.35 -0.75 3.61
N HIS A 205 -1.97 0.38 4.22
CA HIS A 205 -2.14 1.70 3.60
C HIS A 205 -1.23 1.86 2.38
N VAL A 206 0.07 1.57 2.54
CA VAL A 206 1.08 1.64 1.46
C VAL A 206 0.62 0.82 0.24
N ALA A 207 0.33 -0.47 0.44
CA ALA A 207 -0.06 -1.35 -0.65
C ALA A 207 -1.32 -0.85 -1.37
N VAL A 208 -2.34 -0.39 -0.65
CA VAL A 208 -3.56 0.12 -1.30
C VAL A 208 -3.30 1.44 -2.03
N ALA A 209 -2.56 2.37 -1.42
CA ALA A 209 -2.23 3.66 -2.01
C ALA A 209 -1.41 3.50 -3.30
N GLU A 210 -0.34 2.71 -3.24
CA GLU A 210 0.56 2.51 -4.36
C GLU A 210 -0.10 1.69 -5.47
N GLU A 211 -0.78 0.60 -5.17
CA GLU A 211 -1.38 -0.22 -6.22
C GLU A 211 -2.54 0.51 -6.92
N THR A 212 -3.34 1.29 -6.19
CA THR A 212 -4.38 2.11 -6.85
C THR A 212 -3.76 3.18 -7.75
N ALA A 213 -2.67 3.82 -7.36
CA ALA A 213 -1.97 4.81 -8.16
C ALA A 213 -1.28 4.19 -9.39
N PHE A 214 -0.40 3.22 -9.17
CA PHE A 214 0.46 2.69 -10.21
C PHE A 214 -0.23 1.67 -11.12
N ARG A 215 -1.03 0.76 -10.55
CA ARG A 215 -1.67 -0.30 -11.34
C ARG A 215 -3.04 0.18 -11.80
N GLY A 216 -3.82 0.73 -10.87
CA GLY A 216 -5.17 1.20 -11.16
C GLY A 216 -5.21 2.40 -12.11
N VAL A 217 -4.43 3.45 -11.83
CA VAL A 217 -4.48 4.70 -12.61
C VAL A 217 -3.44 4.72 -13.72
N LEU A 218 -2.14 4.58 -13.40
CA LEU A 218 -1.07 4.76 -14.39
C LEU A 218 -1.00 3.62 -15.41
N GLN A 219 -0.93 2.36 -14.96
CA GLN A 219 -0.82 1.21 -15.87
C GLN A 219 -2.06 1.09 -16.75
N SER A 220 -3.26 1.21 -16.19
CA SER A 220 -4.49 1.18 -16.98
C SER A 220 -4.62 2.39 -17.92
N GLY A 221 -4.23 3.58 -17.47
CA GLY A 221 -4.19 4.78 -18.30
C GLY A 221 -3.29 4.62 -19.51
N TRP A 222 -2.06 4.15 -19.32
CA TRP A 222 -1.13 3.90 -20.41
C TRP A 222 -1.52 2.70 -21.28
N ALA A 223 -2.13 1.66 -20.71
CA ALA A 223 -2.67 0.55 -21.48
C ALA A 223 -3.79 1.01 -22.44
N ARG A 224 -4.64 1.95 -22.01
CA ARG A 224 -5.65 2.58 -22.88
C ARG A 224 -5.03 3.46 -23.97
N ALA A 225 -4.00 4.24 -23.62
CA ALA A 225 -3.37 5.19 -24.53
C ALA A 225 -2.41 4.54 -25.54
N THR A 226 -1.86 3.36 -25.20
CA THR A 226 -0.88 2.65 -26.01
C THR A 226 -1.32 1.21 -26.22
N ASP A 227 -0.79 0.27 -25.43
CA ASP A 227 -1.20 -1.12 -25.34
C ASP A 227 -0.85 -1.68 -23.95
N GLU A 228 -1.39 -2.85 -23.61
CA GLU A 228 -1.21 -3.45 -22.28
C GLU A 228 0.27 -3.67 -21.91
N THR A 229 1.11 -4.01 -22.89
CA THR A 229 2.53 -4.31 -22.67
C THR A 229 3.33 -3.03 -22.40
N ARG A 230 3.10 -1.98 -23.18
CA ARG A 230 3.71 -0.67 -22.93
C ARG A 230 3.18 -0.02 -21.66
N GLY A 231 1.88 -0.14 -21.38
CA GLY A 231 1.29 0.33 -20.13
C GLY A 231 1.93 -0.31 -18.90
N TRP A 232 2.14 -1.63 -18.94
CA TRP A 232 2.89 -2.37 -17.93
C TRP A 232 4.34 -1.87 -17.78
N ALA A 233 5.07 -1.77 -18.89
CA ALA A 233 6.47 -1.35 -18.87
C ALA A 233 6.65 0.08 -18.33
N TYR A 234 5.82 1.03 -18.77
CA TYR A 234 5.89 2.43 -18.33
C TYR A 234 5.50 2.57 -16.85
N SER A 235 4.47 1.85 -16.39
CA SER A 235 4.10 1.84 -14.96
C SER A 235 5.20 1.26 -14.08
N SER A 236 5.83 0.16 -14.51
CA SER A 236 6.97 -0.42 -13.80
C SER A 236 8.15 0.54 -13.67
N LEU A 237 8.48 1.23 -14.77
CA LEU A 237 9.56 2.23 -14.76
C LEU A 237 9.21 3.44 -13.89
N ALA A 238 7.98 3.95 -13.99
CA ALA A 238 7.51 5.06 -13.17
C ALA A 238 7.52 4.71 -11.67
N PHE A 239 7.18 3.47 -11.32
CA PHE A 239 7.24 2.94 -9.96
C PHE A 239 8.65 3.07 -9.37
N GLY A 240 9.66 2.54 -10.07
CA GLY A 240 11.05 2.66 -9.62
C GLY A 240 11.57 4.09 -9.61
N LEU A 241 11.25 4.89 -10.63
CA LEU A 241 11.68 6.30 -10.70
C LEU A 241 11.10 7.16 -9.59
N LEU A 242 9.83 6.95 -9.22
CA LEU A 242 9.23 7.68 -8.10
C LEU A 242 9.88 7.30 -6.77
N HIS A 243 10.27 6.03 -6.59
CA HIS A 243 11.06 5.61 -5.43
C HIS A 243 12.44 6.28 -5.38
N ALA A 244 13.05 6.63 -6.51
CA ALA A 244 14.27 7.45 -6.50
C ALA A 244 14.07 8.83 -5.82
N GLY A 245 12.82 9.31 -5.73
CA GLY A 245 12.42 10.48 -4.95
C GLY A 245 12.69 10.34 -3.44
N ASN A 246 12.93 9.12 -2.93
CA ASN A 246 13.26 8.87 -1.52
C ASN A 246 14.69 9.27 -1.16
N LEU A 247 15.55 9.58 -2.14
CA LEU A 247 16.95 9.98 -1.94
C LEU A 247 17.20 11.01 -0.82
N PRO A 248 16.38 12.06 -0.63
CA PRO A 248 16.57 13.02 0.46
C PRO A 248 16.46 12.39 1.85
N PHE A 249 15.75 11.27 1.99
CA PHE A 249 15.54 10.52 3.23
C PHE A 249 16.54 9.37 3.40
N ILE A 250 17.41 9.11 2.42
CA ILE A 250 18.48 8.12 2.51
C ILE A 250 19.78 8.79 2.98
N ASP A 251 20.46 8.13 3.92
CA ASP A 251 21.79 8.52 4.40
C ASP A 251 22.76 8.73 3.23
N ALA A 252 23.51 9.84 3.26
CA ALA A 252 24.34 10.26 2.13
C ALA A 252 25.32 9.18 1.64
N ARG A 253 25.82 8.33 2.54
CA ARG A 253 26.73 7.23 2.25
C ARG A 253 26.07 6.07 1.49
N ASP A 254 24.75 5.90 1.63
CA ASP A 254 23.99 4.78 1.09
C ASP A 254 23.18 5.16 -0.16
N ARG A 255 23.10 6.46 -0.50
CA ARG A 255 22.38 6.98 -1.68
C ARG A 255 22.81 6.34 -3.01
N VAL A 256 24.11 6.13 -3.21
CA VAL A 256 24.62 5.51 -4.44
C VAL A 256 24.13 4.07 -4.52
N LYS A 257 24.24 3.30 -3.42
CA LYS A 257 23.71 1.93 -3.29
C LYS A 257 22.21 1.88 -3.57
N TYR A 258 21.46 2.78 -2.96
CA TYR A 258 20.03 2.92 -3.17
C TYR A 258 19.68 3.06 -4.67
N LEU A 259 20.41 3.92 -5.39
CA LEU A 259 20.17 4.15 -6.82
C LEU A 259 20.54 2.97 -7.72
N TYR A 260 21.66 2.30 -7.49
CA TYR A 260 22.12 1.24 -8.39
C TYR A 260 21.58 -0.15 -8.03
N ALA A 261 21.15 -0.38 -6.79
CA ALA A 261 20.64 -1.68 -6.34
C ALA A 261 19.14 -1.65 -6.05
N ALA A 262 18.70 -0.77 -5.13
CA ALA A 262 17.32 -0.78 -4.67
C ALA A 262 16.33 -0.27 -5.71
N VAL A 263 16.60 0.86 -6.37
CA VAL A 263 15.69 1.37 -7.42
C VAL A 263 15.49 0.37 -8.57
N PRO A 264 16.52 -0.30 -9.11
CA PRO A 264 16.33 -1.38 -10.08
C PRO A 264 15.55 -2.56 -9.51
N PHE A 265 15.83 -2.99 -8.27
CA PHE A 265 15.08 -4.06 -7.62
C PHE A 265 13.58 -3.71 -7.46
N ILE A 266 13.28 -2.51 -6.97
CA ILE A 266 11.93 -1.96 -6.84
C ILE A 266 11.24 -1.89 -8.21
N THR A 267 11.97 -1.51 -9.27
CA THR A 267 11.43 -1.52 -10.65
C THR A 267 11.02 -2.94 -11.08
N VAL A 268 11.86 -3.94 -10.79
CA VAL A 268 11.57 -5.35 -11.13
C VAL A 268 10.40 -5.90 -10.31
N LEU A 269 10.38 -5.63 -9.01
CA LEU A 269 9.24 -5.97 -8.15
C LEU A 269 7.97 -5.30 -8.65
N GLY A 270 8.07 -4.01 -9.00
CA GLY A 270 6.98 -3.25 -9.55
C GLY A 270 6.45 -3.80 -10.87
N SER A 271 7.35 -4.33 -11.70
CA SER A 271 7.04 -5.06 -12.92
C SER A 271 6.33 -6.38 -12.64
N TYR A 272 6.74 -7.14 -11.64
CA TYR A 272 6.04 -8.35 -11.23
C TYR A 272 4.61 -8.04 -10.76
N LEU A 273 4.43 -7.02 -9.91
CA LEU A 273 3.11 -6.55 -9.47
C LEU A 273 2.24 -6.13 -10.67
N GLY A 274 2.79 -5.35 -11.60
CA GLY A 274 2.08 -4.93 -12.81
C GLY A 274 1.71 -6.10 -13.75
N TRP A 275 2.55 -7.14 -13.82
CA TRP A 275 2.23 -8.35 -14.56
C TRP A 275 1.09 -9.13 -13.89
N THR A 276 1.16 -9.36 -12.57
CA THR A 276 0.09 -10.05 -11.83
C THR A 276 -1.24 -9.29 -11.88
N TYR A 277 -1.21 -7.96 -11.88
CA TYR A 277 -2.38 -7.12 -12.10
C TYR A 277 -3.06 -7.41 -13.45
N ARG A 278 -2.26 -7.47 -14.53
CA ARG A 278 -2.74 -7.78 -15.87
C ARG A 278 -3.25 -9.22 -15.99
N ASP A 279 -2.49 -10.18 -15.47
CA ASP A 279 -2.81 -11.62 -15.49
C ASP A 279 -4.10 -11.91 -14.71
N ALA A 280 -4.28 -11.25 -13.57
CA ALA A 280 -5.52 -11.27 -12.78
C ALA A 280 -6.69 -10.52 -13.45
N GLY A 281 -6.51 -10.01 -14.67
CA GLY A 281 -7.56 -9.35 -15.41
C GLY A 281 -7.87 -7.93 -14.96
N TYR A 282 -6.84 -7.19 -14.53
CA TYR A 282 -6.93 -5.82 -14.01
C TYR A 282 -7.62 -5.72 -12.64
N GLU A 283 -7.58 -6.80 -11.86
CA GLU A 283 -7.95 -6.84 -10.45
C GLU A 283 -6.78 -6.38 -9.55
N LEU A 284 -7.00 -5.34 -8.75
CA LEU A 284 -6.01 -4.80 -7.81
C LEU A 284 -5.78 -5.71 -6.60
N SER A 285 -6.73 -6.59 -6.26
CA SER A 285 -6.61 -7.45 -5.08
C SER A 285 -5.34 -8.32 -5.03
N THR A 286 -4.88 -8.82 -6.18
CA THR A 286 -3.67 -9.66 -6.28
C THR A 286 -2.39 -8.88 -6.01
N PRO A 287 -2.08 -7.80 -6.75
CA PRO A 287 -0.87 -7.04 -6.47
C PRO A 287 -0.91 -6.39 -5.08
N VAL A 288 -2.08 -5.95 -4.57
CA VAL A 288 -2.19 -5.44 -3.19
C VAL A 288 -1.79 -6.50 -2.16
N ALA A 289 -2.25 -7.74 -2.32
CA ALA A 289 -1.87 -8.82 -1.41
C ALA A 289 -0.37 -9.15 -1.47
N ILE A 290 0.22 -9.16 -2.66
CA ILE A 290 1.66 -9.39 -2.83
C ILE A 290 2.46 -8.28 -2.17
N HIS A 291 2.14 -7.02 -2.48
CA HIS A 291 2.81 -5.84 -1.96
C HIS A 291 2.75 -5.81 -0.42
N PHE A 292 1.55 -5.98 0.15
CA PHE A 292 1.36 -6.04 1.60
C PHE A 292 2.23 -7.12 2.26
N TRP A 293 2.15 -8.37 1.79
CA TRP A 293 2.84 -9.48 2.44
C TRP A 293 4.35 -9.40 2.25
N TYR A 294 4.81 -8.89 1.10
CA TYR A 294 6.23 -8.66 0.87
C TYR A 294 6.78 -7.64 1.88
N ASP A 295 6.19 -6.44 1.96
CA ASP A 295 6.66 -5.39 2.87
C ASP A 295 6.58 -5.82 4.33
N PHE A 296 5.43 -6.41 4.72
CA PHE A 296 5.23 -6.88 6.08
C PHE A 296 6.27 -7.93 6.49
N LEU A 297 6.62 -8.87 5.59
CA LEU A 297 7.59 -9.91 5.90
C LEU A 297 9.02 -9.40 5.89
N VAL A 298 9.38 -8.49 4.99
CA VAL A 298 10.71 -7.85 4.99
C VAL A 298 10.91 -7.08 6.30
N GLU A 299 9.94 -6.23 6.68
CA GLU A 299 9.98 -5.50 7.95
C GLU A 299 9.99 -6.44 9.15
N ALA A 300 9.19 -7.51 9.14
CA ALA A 300 9.20 -8.48 10.23
C ALA A 300 10.58 -9.15 10.38
N VAL A 301 11.25 -9.47 9.27
CA VAL A 301 12.60 -10.04 9.30
C VAL A 301 13.61 -9.03 9.84
N ASP A 302 13.58 -7.77 9.36
CA ASP A 302 14.49 -6.71 9.83
C ASP A 302 14.28 -6.41 11.32
N PHE A 303 13.02 -6.25 11.74
CA PHE A 303 12.65 -6.01 13.13
C PHE A 303 13.04 -7.17 14.04
N LEU A 304 12.89 -8.43 13.59
CA LEU A 304 13.33 -9.58 14.39
C LEU A 304 14.86 -9.65 14.50
N ALA A 305 15.59 -9.28 13.45
CA ALA A 305 17.06 -9.29 13.45
C ALA A 305 17.63 -8.23 14.39
N ASP A 306 17.09 -7.01 14.35
CA ASP A 306 17.51 -5.89 15.20
C ASP A 306 16.33 -5.10 15.81
N PRO A 307 15.65 -5.66 16.83
CA PRO A 307 14.48 -5.03 17.46
C PRO A 307 14.83 -3.77 18.27
N LYS A 308 16.12 -3.43 18.40
CA LYS A 308 16.60 -2.23 19.08
C LYS A 308 16.89 -1.08 18.15
N ASN A 309 17.33 -1.34 16.91
CA ASN A 309 17.72 -0.31 15.95
C ASN A 309 16.89 -0.27 14.66
N SER A 310 15.87 -1.12 14.52
CA SER A 310 14.93 -1.09 13.39
C SER A 310 14.34 0.31 13.12
N PRO A 311 13.89 0.61 11.89
CA PRO A 311 13.15 1.83 11.57
C PRO A 311 11.97 2.15 12.50
N LEU A 312 11.28 1.12 13.02
CA LEU A 312 10.23 1.26 14.04
C LEU A 312 10.77 1.69 15.42
N SER A 313 12.07 1.52 15.65
CA SER A 313 12.73 1.74 16.94
C SER A 313 13.43 3.10 17.11
N MET A 314 13.54 3.94 16.05
CA MET A 314 13.91 5.38 16.02
C MET A 314 14.91 5.80 14.91
N ARG A 315 15.25 4.94 13.94
CA ARG A 315 16.12 5.34 12.82
C ARG A 315 15.50 4.97 11.48
N LEU A 316 14.87 5.94 10.81
CA LEU A 316 14.63 5.83 9.37
C LEU A 316 15.99 5.93 8.65
N GLY A 317 16.68 4.79 8.60
CA GLY A 317 17.74 4.47 7.68
C GLY A 317 17.38 3.07 7.19
N PHE A 318 16.78 2.98 6.00
CA PHE A 318 16.41 1.72 5.39
C PHE A 318 17.67 0.84 5.29
N ALA A 319 17.70 -0.27 6.01
CA ALA A 319 18.30 -1.49 5.49
C ALA A 319 17.24 -2.08 4.56
N PHE A 320 17.60 -2.31 3.31
CA PHE A 320 16.68 -2.77 2.28
C PHE A 320 16.05 -4.12 2.60
#